data_AF-X0U8S5-F1
#
_entry.id   AF-X0U8S5-F1
#
_cell.length_a   1.000
_cell.length_b   1.000
_cell.length_c   1.000
_cell.angle_alpha   90.00
_cell.angle_beta   90.00
_cell.angle_gamma   90.00
#
_symmetry.space_group_name_H-M   'P 1'
#
loop_
_entity.id
_entity.type
_entity.pdbx_description
1 polymer ?
#
loop_
_entity_poly.entity_id
_entity_poly.type
_entity_poly.pdbx_seq_one_letter_code
_entity_poly.pdbx_strand_id
1 'polypeptide(L)' 'MFLYQYELGKASDTLVREIFKLKVGETFIITADTESDARVVDATAAAAFSVGAKPMVIW' A
#
# COMPACT_ATOMS: atom_id res chain seq x y z
N MET A 1 6.18 -17.27 -6.64
CA MET A 1 4.85 -17.65 -7.20
C MET A 1 3.98 -16.40 -7.23
N PHE A 2 3.48 -16.01 -8.40
CA PHE A 2 2.68 -14.76 -8.61
C PHE A 2 1.21 -14.92 -8.19
N LEU A 3 0.96 -15.57 -7.05
CA LEU A 3 -0.40 -15.84 -6.61
C LEU A 3 -1.08 -14.53 -6.21
N TYR A 4 -2.25 -14.25 -6.81
CA TYR A 4 -3.08 -13.08 -6.57
C TYR A 4 -2.42 -11.71 -6.78
N GLN A 5 -1.37 -11.62 -7.60
CA GLN A 5 -0.63 -10.36 -7.77
C GLN A 5 -1.52 -9.23 -8.34
N TYR A 6 -2.40 -9.55 -9.29
CA TYR A 6 -3.32 -8.57 -9.89
C TYR A 6 -4.39 -8.12 -8.91
N GLU A 7 -4.95 -9.06 -8.16
CA GLU A 7 -5.96 -8.83 -7.14
C GLU A 7 -5.40 -8.00 -5.98
N LEU A 8 -4.18 -8.30 -5.54
CA LEU A 8 -3.49 -7.54 -4.51
C LEU A 8 -3.19 -6.11 -4.96
N GLY A 9 -2.74 -5.93 -6.21
CA GLY A 9 -2.55 -4.61 -6.80
C GLY A 9 -3.85 -3.81 -6.84
N LYS A 10 -4.96 -4.44 -7.26
CA LYS A 10 -6.27 -3.78 -7.30
C LYS A 10 -6.79 -3.44 -5.90
N ALA A 11 -6.60 -4.32 -4.93
CA ALA A 11 -6.97 -4.07 -3.53
C ALA A 11 -6.17 -2.88 -2.95
N SER A 12 -4.86 -2.84 -3.20
CA SER A 12 -3.98 -1.75 -2.75
C SER A 12 -4.34 -0.41 -3.40
N ASP A 13 -4.63 -0.39 -4.71
CA ASP A 13 -5.10 0.79 -5.43
C ASP A 13 -6.43 1.32 -4.87
N THR A 14 -7.37 0.41 -4.58
CA THR A 14 -8.67 0.75 -3.97
C THR A 14 -8.48 1.35 -2.58
N LEU A 15 -7.57 0.78 -1.78
CA LEU A 15 -7.25 1.27 -0.44
C LEU A 15 -6.78 2.73 -0.50
N VAL A 16 -5.82 3.06 -1.37
CA VAL A 16 -5.21 4.39 -1.40
C VAL A 16 -6.07 5.44 -2.10
N ARG A 17 -6.83 5.07 -3.15
CA ARG A 17 -7.64 6.02 -3.94
C ARG A 17 -9.04 6.22 -3.38
N GLU A 18 -9.70 5.15 -2.95
CA GLU A 18 -11.13 5.18 -2.62
C GLU A 18 -11.39 5.21 -1.12
N ILE A 19 -10.61 4.45 -0.34
CA ILE A 19 -10.80 4.35 1.11
C ILE A 19 -10.08 5.51 1.82
N PHE A 20 -8.76 5.62 1.66
CA PHE A 20 -7.98 6.69 2.28
C PHE A 20 -8.00 7.99 1.47
N LYS A 21 -8.22 7.92 0.16
CA LYS A 21 -8.27 9.08 -0.75
C LYS A 21 -7.04 9.97 -0.63
N LEU A 22 -5.86 9.35 -0.57
CA LEU A 22 -4.59 10.00 -0.28
C LEU A 22 -4.33 11.19 -1.20
N LYS A 23 -3.67 12.22 -0.67
CA LYS A 23 -3.31 13.44 -1.39
C LYS A 23 -1.84 13.44 -1.80
N VAL A 24 -1.54 14.17 -2.86
CA VAL A 24 -0.16 14.40 -3.28
C VAL A 24 0.62 15.05 -2.14
N GLY A 25 1.76 14.44 -1.77
CA GLY A 25 2.63 14.88 -0.70
C GLY A 25 2.23 14.44 0.71
N GLU A 26 1.06 13.80 0.89
CA GLU A 26 0.59 13.29 2.18
C GLU A 26 1.48 12.14 2.67
N THR A 27 1.82 12.13 3.96
CA THR A 27 2.53 11.00 4.58
C THR A 27 1.55 9.88 4.90
N PHE A 28 1.82 8.67 4.41
CA PHE A 28 1.01 7.49 4.67
C PHE A 28 1.82 6.44 5.43
N ILE A 29 1.48 6.21 6.70
CA ILE A 29 2.19 5.27 7.57
C ILE A 29 1.55 3.90 7.48
N ILE A 30 2.34 2.89 7.14
CA ILE A 30 1.96 1.48 7.10
C ILE A 30 2.70 0.79 8.24
N THR A 31 1.96 0.33 9.25
CA THR A 31 2.51 -0.50 10.33
C THR A 31 2.33 -1.97 9.97
N ALA A 32 3.37 -2.76 10.12
CA ALA A 32 3.40 -4.19 9.93
C ALA A 32 4.03 -4.83 11.18
N ASP A 33 3.68 -6.09 11.46
CA ASP A 33 4.26 -6.90 12.52
C ASP A 33 4.89 -8.17 11.94
N THR A 34 5.37 -9.08 12.80
CA THR A 34 6.04 -10.31 12.37
C THR A 34 5.15 -11.29 11.61
N GLU A 35 3.83 -11.17 11.68
CA GLU A 35 2.88 -12.05 10.97
C GLU A 35 2.35 -11.41 9.67
N SER A 36 2.70 -10.15 9.43
CA SER A 36 2.28 -9.42 8.24
C SER A 36 2.95 -9.97 6.97
N ASP A 37 2.16 -10.14 5.90
CA ASP A 37 2.69 -10.53 4.60
C ASP A 37 3.39 -9.35 3.92
N ALA A 38 4.71 -9.44 3.74
CA ALA A 38 5.50 -8.37 3.13
C ALA A 38 5.04 -7.97 1.74
N ARG A 39 4.43 -8.89 0.97
CA ARG A 39 3.90 -8.58 -0.36
C ARG A 39 2.74 -7.58 -0.28
N VAL A 40 1.92 -7.67 0.78
CA VAL A 40 0.79 -6.76 1.01
C VAL A 40 1.30 -5.38 1.41
N VAL A 41 2.30 -5.34 2.29
CA VAL A 41 2.95 -4.11 2.74
C VAL A 41 3.58 -3.37 1.55
N ASP A 42 4.38 -4.08 0.75
CA ASP A 42 5.05 -3.50 -0.41
C ASP A 42 4.07 -3.04 -1.50
N ALA A 43 3.04 -3.83 -1.79
CA ALA A 43 2.01 -3.46 -2.76
C ALA A 43 1.23 -2.21 -2.33
N THR A 44 0.93 -2.11 -1.02
CA THR A 44 0.23 -0.95 -0.44
C THR A 44 1.12 0.30 -0.47
N ALA A 45 2.41 0.17 -0.12
CA ALA A 45 3.37 1.27 -0.20
C ALA A 45 3.57 1.74 -1.65
N ALA A 46 3.70 0.82 -2.60
CA ALA A 46 3.81 1.14 -4.02
C ALA A 46 2.56 1.85 -4.55
N ALA A 47 1.36 1.40 -4.16
CA ALA A 47 0.12 2.06 -4.51
C ALA A 47 0.05 3.49 -3.96
N ALA A 48 0.44 3.68 -2.70
CA ALA A 48 0.48 5.01 -2.08
C ALA A 48 1.46 5.95 -2.80
N PHE A 49 2.64 5.46 -3.16
CA PHE A 49 3.59 6.23 -3.97
C PHE A 49 3.01 6.59 -5.35
N SER A 50 2.27 5.68 -5.99
CA SER A 50 1.68 5.91 -7.32
C SER A 50 0.63 7.03 -7.36
N VAL A 51 0.04 7.37 -6.22
CA VAL A 51 -0.89 8.50 -6.07
C VAL A 51 -0.20 9.79 -5.58
N GLY A 52 1.12 9.79 -5.53
CA GLY A 52 1.93 10.94 -5.10
C GLY A 52 2.03 11.11 -3.60
N ALA A 53 1.57 10.16 -2.79
CA ALA A 53 1.78 10.16 -1.35
C ALA A 53 3.21 9.72 -0.99
N LYS A 54 3.59 9.89 0.27
CA LYS A 54 4.89 9.55 0.84
C LYS A 54 4.71 8.37 1.79
N PRO A 55 4.82 7.12 1.31
CA PRO A 55 4.68 5.95 2.19
C PRO A 55 5.85 5.87 3.18
N MET A 56 5.55 5.49 4.42
CA MET A 56 6.51 5.12 5.45
C MET A 56 6.09 3.78 6.03
N VAL A 57 6.97 2.77 5.94
CA VAL A 57 6.70 1.45 6.49
C VAL A 57 7.43 1.30 7.82
N ILE A 58 6.70 0.87 8.84
CA ILE A 58 7.23 0.56 10.18
C ILE A 58 6.93 -0.92 10.44
N TRP A 59 7.97 -1.68 10.76
CA TRP A 59 7.92 -3.13 11.03
C TRP A 59 8.00 -3.41 12.53
#